data_AF-A0A0A3YGQ7-F1
#
_entry.id   AF-A0A0A3YGQ7-F1
#
_cell.length_a   1.000
_cell.length_b   1.000
_cell.length_c   1.000
_cell.angle_alpha   90.00
_cell.angle_beta   90.00
_cell.angle_gamma   90.00
#
_symmetry.space_group_name_H-M   'P 1'
#
loop_
_entity.id
_entity.type
_entity.pdbx_description
1 polymer ?
#
loop_
_entity_poly.entity_id
_entity_poly.type
_entity_poly.pdbx_seq_one_letter_code
_entity_poly.pdbx_strand_id
1 'polypeptide(L)'
;MFITLHDETDIANLIVWLSVFDRLRRAVRVSQIMTCRGRVQRSSGIIHVIAEHLTDETELLNSVGGQNEAFTLTGRPRRPGPPLWSAPA
;
A
#
# COMPACT_ATOMS: atom_id res chain seq x y z
N MET A 1 -1.36 -19.26 1.68
CA MET A 1 -0.86 -17.94 2.13
C MET A 1 -2.06 -17.03 2.31
N PHE A 2 -2.01 -16.12 3.28
CA PHE A 2 -3.06 -15.12 3.49
C PHE A 2 -2.52 -13.73 3.14
N ILE A 3 -3.35 -12.91 2.50
CA ILE A 3 -3.07 -11.49 2.25
C ILE A 3 -4.23 -10.69 2.85
N THR A 4 -3.91 -9.68 3.64
CA THR A 4 -4.91 -8.77 4.20
C THR A 4 -4.95 -7.51 3.34
N LEU A 5 -6.10 -7.25 2.71
CA LEU A 5 -6.33 -6.10 1.85
C LEU A 5 -7.26 -5.13 2.60
N HIS A 6 -6.92 -3.84 2.55
CA HIS A 6 -7.69 -2.77 3.17
C HIS A 6 -8.19 -1.83 2.08
N ASP A 7 -9.44 -1.41 2.17
CA ASP A 7 -9.98 -0.28 1.43
C ASP A 7 -10.69 0.71 2.38
N GLU A 8 -11.36 1.72 1.85
CA GLU A 8 -12.11 2.70 2.62
C GLU A 8 -13.35 2.12 3.32
N THR A 9 -13.77 0.92 2.95
CA THR A 9 -14.98 0.26 3.46
C THR A 9 -14.68 -0.68 4.62
N ASP A 10 -13.68 -1.56 4.50
CA ASP A 10 -13.20 -2.45 5.56
C ASP A 10 -11.97 -3.29 5.11
N ILE A 11 -11.70 -4.38 5.83
CA ILE A 11 -10.67 -5.36 5.57
C ILE A 11 -11.23 -6.60 4.84
N ALA A 12 -10.51 -7.08 3.84
CA ALA A 12 -10.73 -8.37 3.19
C ALA A 12 -9.50 -9.29 3.35
N ASN A 13 -9.74 -10.54 3.76
CA ASN A 13 -8.69 -11.55 3.88
C ASN A 13 -8.69 -12.47 2.66
N LEU A 14 -7.67 -12.35 1.82
CA LEU A 14 -7.48 -13.20 0.65
C LEU A 14 -6.83 -14.52 1.06
N ILE A 15 -7.45 -15.63 0.66
CA ILE A 15 -6.95 -16.99 0.83
C ILE A 15 -6.31 -17.42 -0.48
N VAL A 16 -4.98 -17.49 -0.51
CA VAL A 16 -4.20 -17.85 -1.70
C VAL A 16 -3.65 -19.26 -1.55
N TRP A 17 -4.20 -20.20 -2.34
CA TRP A 17 -3.72 -21.56 -2.43
C TRP A 17 -2.34 -21.63 -3.11
N LEU A 18 -1.54 -22.66 -2.80
CA LEU A 18 -0.18 -22.79 -3.32
C LEU A 18 -0.11 -22.82 -4.86
N SER A 19 -1.06 -23.51 -5.49
CA SER A 19 -1.19 -23.59 -6.96
C SER A 19 -1.44 -22.24 -7.63
N VAL A 20 -2.15 -21.34 -6.95
CA VAL A 20 -2.42 -19.97 -7.40
C VAL A 20 -1.20 -19.09 -7.12
N PHE A 21 -0.60 -19.23 -5.94
CA PHE A 21 0.59 -18.48 -5.52
C PHE A 21 1.77 -18.69 -6.47
N ASP A 22 2.05 -19.93 -6.88
CA ASP A 22 3.21 -20.25 -7.72
C ASP A 22 3.15 -19.56 -9.10
N ARG A 23 1.95 -19.27 -9.59
CA ARG A 23 1.71 -18.55 -10.84
C ARG A 23 1.74 -17.03 -10.67
N LEU A 24 1.50 -16.53 -9.46
CA LEU A 24 1.26 -15.11 -9.16
C LEU A 24 2.31 -14.48 -8.23
N ARG A 25 3.49 -15.12 -8.08
CA ARG A 25 4.55 -14.69 -7.16
C ARG A 25 4.97 -13.23 -7.34
N ARG A 26 4.90 -12.69 -8.56
CA ARG A 26 5.25 -11.28 -8.84
C ARG A 26 4.24 -10.31 -8.23
N ALA A 27 2.95 -10.55 -8.42
CA ALA A 27 1.88 -9.69 -7.90
C ALA A 27 1.87 -9.68 -6.37
N VAL A 28 2.17 -10.81 -5.74
CA VAL A 28 2.19 -10.89 -4.26
C VAL A 28 3.35 -10.13 -3.63
N ARG A 29 4.52 -10.07 -4.29
CA ARG A 29 5.77 -9.64 -3.61
C ARG A 29 5.98 -8.14 -3.51
N VAL A 30 5.38 -7.33 -4.38
CA VAL A 30 5.77 -5.91 -4.56
C VAL A 30 4.57 -4.96 -4.72
N SER A 31 3.36 -5.51 -4.79
CA SER A 31 2.18 -4.72 -5.14
C SER A 31 1.79 -3.74 -4.02
N GLN A 32 1.68 -2.45 -4.38
CA GLN A 32 1.18 -1.39 -3.49
C GLN A 32 -0.36 -1.31 -3.53
N ILE A 33 -0.95 -1.65 -4.67
CA ILE A 33 -2.39 -1.80 -4.86
C ILE A 33 -2.66 -3.03 -5.72
N MET A 34 -3.68 -3.80 -5.34
CA MET A 34 -3.92 -5.12 -5.91
C MET A 34 -5.40 -5.29 -6.21
N THR A 35 -5.71 -5.83 -7.39
CA THR A 35 -7.04 -6.34 -7.71
C THR A 35 -7.09 -7.84 -7.45
N CYS A 36 -8.12 -8.30 -6.74
CA CYS A 36 -8.38 -9.73 -6.53
C CYS A 36 -9.71 -10.13 -7.13
N ARG A 37 -9.70 -11.23 -7.91
CA ARG A 37 -10.91 -11.93 -8.34
C ARG A 37 -10.94 -13.32 -7.73
N GLY A 38 -12.09 -13.68 -7.19
CA GLY A 38 -12.26 -14.98 -6.56
C GLY A 38 -13.64 -15.16 -5.95
N ARG A 39 -13.78 -16.22 -5.14
CA ARG A 39 -15.03 -16.54 -4.46
C ARG A 39 -15.10 -15.86 -3.11
N VAL A 40 -16.14 -15.08 -2.89
CA VAL A 40 -16.38 -14.37 -1.63
C VAL A 40 -17.09 -15.27 -0.63
N GLN A 41 -16.58 -15.28 0.60
CA GLN A 41 -17.17 -15.92 1.75
C GLN A 41 -17.31 -14.86 2.85
N ARG A 42 -18.52 -14.64 3.35
CA ARG A 42 -18.80 -13.69 4.43
C ARG A 42 -19.25 -14.44 5.67
N SER A 43 -18.58 -14.21 6.79
CA SER A 43 -18.97 -14.77 8.09
C SER A 43 -18.73 -13.75 9.18
N SER A 44 -19.76 -13.46 9.98
CA SER A 44 -19.65 -12.60 11.17
C SER A 44 -18.98 -11.24 10.90
N GLY A 45 -19.29 -10.61 9.75
CA GLY A 45 -18.72 -9.31 9.35
C GLY A 45 -17.36 -9.37 8.68
N ILE A 46 -16.66 -10.51 8.72
CA ILE A 46 -15.36 -10.68 8.07
C ILE A 46 -15.55 -11.15 6.63
N ILE A 47 -14.84 -10.51 5.70
CA ILE A 47 -14.81 -10.88 4.30
C ILE A 47 -13.58 -11.75 4.03
N HIS A 48 -13.81 -12.97 3.58
CA HIS A 48 -12.78 -13.85 3.04
C HIS A 48 -12.96 -13.99 1.53
N VAL A 49 -11.87 -13.93 0.77
CA VAL A 49 -11.90 -14.15 -0.68
C VAL A 49 -10.95 -15.27 -1.02
N ILE A 50 -11.48 -16.38 -1.54
CA ILE A 50 -10.64 -17.43 -2.11
C ILE A 50 -10.13 -16.93 -3.45
N ALA A 51 -8.85 -16.57 -3.49
CA ALA A 51 -8.23 -15.92 -4.64
C ALA A 51 -8.07 -16.91 -5.80
N GLU A 52 -8.55 -16.51 -6.98
CA GLU A 52 -8.39 -17.23 -8.24
C GLU A 52 -7.42 -16.48 -9.16
N HIS A 53 -7.51 -15.14 -9.18
CA HIS A 53 -6.62 -14.25 -9.93
C HIS A 53 -6.23 -13.04 -9.07
N LEU A 54 -4.97 -12.62 -9.17
CA LEU A 54 -4.42 -11.42 -8.55
C LEU A 54 -3.67 -10.61 -9.61
N THR A 55 -3.94 -9.32 -9.68
CA THR A 55 -3.25 -8.38 -10.55
C THR A 55 -2.57 -7.32 -9.70
N ASP A 56 -1.33 -7.02 -10.04
CA ASP A 56 -0.61 -5.88 -9.48
C ASP A 56 -1.03 -4.61 -10.24
N GLU A 57 -1.67 -3.68 -9.55
CA GLU A 57 -2.14 -2.42 -10.10
C GLU A 57 -1.23 -1.25 -9.67
N THR A 58 -0.01 -1.51 -9.20
CA THR A 58 0.91 -0.47 -8.71
C THR A 58 1.15 0.62 -9.76
N GLU A 59 1.19 0.29 -11.04
CA GLU A 59 1.28 1.27 -12.13
C GLU A 59 0.05 2.18 -12.21
N LEU A 60 -1.15 1.65 -11.97
CA LEU A 60 -2.38 2.43 -11.91
C LEU A 60 -2.34 3.41 -10.74
N LEU A 61 -1.91 2.98 -9.54
CA LEU A 61 -1.72 3.89 -8.40
C LEU A 61 -0.71 4.99 -8.71
N ASN A 62 0.42 4.65 -9.34
CA ASN A 62 1.44 5.62 -9.73
C ASN A 62 0.92 6.65 -10.74
N SER A 63 -0.05 6.27 -11.58
CA SER A 63 -0.67 7.19 -12.55
C SER A 63 -1.56 8.24 -11.88
N VAL A 64 -2.18 7.91 -10.75
CA VAL A 64 -3.05 8.82 -9.99
C VAL A 64 -2.23 9.73 -9.07
N GLY A 65 -1.10 9.22 -8.55
CA GLY A 65 -0.28 9.90 -7.55
C GLY A 65 0.61 11.04 -8.06
N GLY A 66 0.60 11.36 -9.36
CA GLY A 66 1.33 12.53 -9.89
C GLY A 66 2.81 12.54 -9.50
N GLN A 67 3.54 11.44 -9.71
CA GLN A 67 4.99 11.36 -9.43
C GLN A 67 5.87 12.30 -10.29
N ASN A 68 5.26 13.24 -11.03
CA ASN A 68 5.95 14.27 -11.81
C ASN A 68 5.98 15.64 -11.12
N GLU A 69 5.33 15.81 -9.97
CA GLU A 69 5.55 16.99 -9.13
C GLU A 69 6.30 16.55 -7.88
N ALA A 70 7.59 16.88 -7.83
CA ALA A 70 8.36 16.75 -6.60
C ALA A 70 7.55 17.42 -5.48
N PHE A 71 7.19 16.65 -4.45
CA PHE A 71 6.57 17.17 -3.24
C PHE A 71 7.54 18.17 -2.62
N THR A 72 7.40 19.42 -3.03
CA THR A 72 8.28 20.51 -2.65
C THR A 72 7.75 20.97 -1.31
N LEU A 73 8.40 20.54 -0.24
CA LEU A 73 8.25 21.18 1.07
C LEU A 73 8.63 22.65 0.90
N THR A 74 7.64 23.52 0.69
CA THR A 74 7.80 24.97 0.53
C THR A 74 8.20 25.69 1.83
N GLY A 75 8.71 24.94 2.81
CA GLY A 75 9.32 25.47 4.01
C GLY A 75 10.83 25.54 3.86
N ARG A 76 11.40 26.75 3.81
CA ARG A 76 12.83 26.96 4.03
C ARG A 76 13.22 26.24 5.34
N PRO A 77 14.22 25.33 5.37
CA PRO A 77 14.65 24.75 6.63
C PRO A 77 15.03 25.89 7.55
N ARG A 78 14.30 26.03 8.67
CA ARG A 78 14.57 27.07 9.65
C ARG A 78 15.96 26.77 10.18
N ARG A 79 16.96 27.55 9.78
CA ARG A 79 18.31 27.43 10.31
C ARG A 79 18.17 27.43 11.83
N PRO A 80 18.81 26.49 12.56
CA PRO A 80 18.89 26.61 14.00
C PRO A 80 19.44 28.00 14.31
N GLY A 81 18.74 28.75 15.17
CA GLY A 81 19.27 30.01 15.66
C GLY A 81 20.63 29.76 16.32
N PRO A 82 21.54 30.75 16.34
CA PRO A 82 22.77 30.62 17.09
C PRO A 82 22.43 30.26 18.53
N PRO A 83 23.20 29.35 19.17
CA PRO A 83 22.87 28.91 20.50
C PRO A 83 22.97 30.09 21.49
N LEU A 84 22.07 30.13 22.47
CA LEU A 84 21.86 31.26 23.40
C LEU A 84 23.10 31.63 24.26
N TRP A 85 24.19 30.86 24.17
CA TRP A 85 25.43 31.08 24.91
C TRP A 85 26.48 31.90 24.13
N SER A 86 26.16 32.38 22.92
CA SER A 86 27.11 33.15 22.08
C SER A 86 26.98 34.68 22.17
N ALA A 87 26.29 35.23 23.17
CA ALA A 87 26.27 36.69 23.39
C ALA A 87 27.56 37.15 24.09
N PRO A 88 28.27 38.19 23.61
CA PRO A 88 29.38 38.76 24.35
C PRO A 88 28.87 39.51 25.60
N ALA A 89 29.72 39.51 26.63
CA ALA A 89 29.52 40.23 27.90
C ALA A 89 29.42 41.75 27.73
#